data_AF-A0A957ADN6-F1
#
_entry.id   AF-A0A957ADN6-F1
#
_cell.length_a   1.000
_cell.length_b   1.000
_cell.length_c   1.000
_cell.angle_alpha   90.00
_cell.angle_beta   90.00
_cell.angle_gamma   90.00
#
_symmetry.space_group_name_H-M   'P 1'
#
loop_
_entity.id
_entity.type
_entity.pdbx_description
1 polymer ?
#
loop_
_entity_poly.entity_id
_entity_poly.type
_entity_poly.pdbx_seq_one_letter_code
_entity_poly.pdbx_strand_id
1 'polypeptide(L)'
;CGTPLWQADRNGPARVPLADFISRHMPGAFDLLITDESHEYKARGSAQGIAAGTLAETCGRTLTLTGTLMGGYASTLFHLLWRFSPEVRGEFAYGDEARWVSRYGIVERITRKTGDDDVIDEGRSSRRRGYRTRTVEKPGVSPAILFHLIGNTVFIRLTDVATDLPEYREEVRLVSMARSDGDGPSQASAYRDLADALHAAVMAALAGGSRRLLGAYLQALLAYPDACTLGEEVIDRSTGAVIGSAPALSDGRLYPKEQQLVDLAVEERQQGRRTLVYVTHTETRDLTARLERVLREAGLRVAILKADTVPPDRREEWVARRVRAGVDVLLVHPRLVQTGLDLIDFPTIAWYEVEYSVYTMRQASRRSWRIGQRRPVRVIYFAYRATLQAQALLLVAHKLQASLIVEGEIGDGGLAAHGAEGDNLTLELARSLAGGGEADEESLEALFAEARLVADAAQEALDARDFAPEALPALVGADARPAPRDGWTPVADRFGSDDGEQMRLL
;
A
#
# COMPACT_ATOMS: atom_id res chain seq x y z
N CYS A 1 -20.87 -28.99 22.62
CA CYS A 1 -21.29 -27.74 21.96
C CYS A 1 -22.51 -27.91 21.05
N GLY A 2 -22.95 -29.13 20.69
CA GLY A 2 -24.16 -29.31 19.86
C GLY A 2 -24.01 -28.79 18.42
N THR A 3 -22.82 -28.35 18.02
CA THR A 3 -22.53 -27.91 16.66
C THR A 3 -22.46 -29.14 15.73
N PRO A 4 -23.08 -29.09 14.55
CA PRO A 4 -22.96 -30.16 13.56
C PRO A 4 -21.48 -30.38 13.20
N LEU A 5 -21.03 -31.62 13.31
CA LEU A 5 -19.73 -32.04 12.78
C LEU A 5 -19.90 -32.32 11.29
N TRP A 6 -19.22 -31.53 10.46
CA TRP A 6 -19.16 -31.76 9.03
C TRP A 6 -18.00 -32.74 8.74
N GLN A 7 -18.28 -33.83 8.05
CA GLN A 7 -17.27 -34.75 7.54
C GLN A 7 -17.26 -34.67 6.02
N ALA A 8 -16.07 -34.59 5.42
CA ALA A 8 -15.92 -34.63 3.98
C ALA A 8 -16.51 -35.94 3.44
N ASP A 9 -17.52 -35.82 2.57
CA ASP A 9 -18.08 -36.96 1.85
C ASP A 9 -17.03 -37.48 0.87
N ARG A 10 -16.49 -38.68 1.15
CA ARG A 10 -15.46 -39.32 0.33
C ARG A 10 -16.03 -40.02 -0.91
N ASN A 11 -17.35 -40.12 -1.01
CA ASN A 11 -18.05 -40.83 -2.08
C ASN A 11 -18.92 -39.91 -2.96
N GLY A 12 -19.13 -38.66 -2.54
CA GLY A 12 -19.80 -37.63 -3.30
C GLY A 12 -18.88 -36.94 -4.33
N PRO A 13 -19.44 -36.13 -5.24
CA PRO A 13 -18.64 -35.36 -6.19
C PRO A 13 -17.68 -34.43 -5.45
N ALA A 14 -16.38 -34.61 -5.70
CA ALA A 14 -15.35 -33.76 -5.12
C ALA A 14 -15.50 -32.33 -5.65
N ARG A 15 -15.38 -31.34 -4.77
CA ARG A 15 -15.17 -29.96 -5.22
C ARG A 15 -13.80 -29.89 -5.89
N VAL A 16 -13.78 -29.41 -7.13
CA VAL A 16 -12.56 -29.21 -7.90
C VAL A 16 -12.44 -27.71 -8.18
N PRO A 17 -11.24 -27.11 -8.04
CA PRO A 17 -11.01 -25.74 -8.47
C PRO A 17 -11.41 -25.55 -9.93
N LEU A 18 -12.19 -24.50 -10.22
CA LEU A 18 -12.74 -24.27 -11.56
C LEU A 18 -11.63 -24.12 -12.62
N ALA A 19 -10.54 -23.44 -12.26
CA ALA A 19 -9.38 -23.28 -13.12
C ALA A 19 -8.82 -24.65 -13.54
N ASP A 20 -8.59 -25.55 -12.57
CA ASP A 20 -8.07 -26.90 -12.83
C ASP A 20 -9.03 -27.74 -13.65
N PHE A 21 -10.33 -27.61 -13.40
CA PHE A 21 -11.36 -28.29 -14.18
C PHE A 21 -11.30 -27.87 -15.65
N ILE A 22 -11.32 -26.56 -15.92
CA ILE A 22 -11.20 -25.98 -17.28
C ILE A 22 -9.91 -26.46 -17.94
N SER A 23 -8.80 -26.39 -17.19
CA SER A 23 -7.48 -26.80 -17.64
C SER A 23 -7.42 -28.26 -18.09
N ARG A 24 -7.99 -29.18 -17.30
CA ARG A 24 -7.92 -30.63 -17.54
C ARG A 24 -8.97 -31.14 -18.52
N HIS A 25 -10.16 -30.56 -18.53
CA HIS A 25 -11.31 -31.11 -19.24
C HIS A 25 -11.79 -30.23 -20.40
N MET A 26 -11.32 -28.99 -20.49
CA MET A 26 -11.69 -28.05 -21.54
C MET A 26 -10.48 -27.40 -22.24
N PRO A 27 -9.39 -28.15 -22.54
CA PRO A 27 -8.25 -27.57 -23.25
C PRO A 27 -8.68 -27.08 -24.64
N GLY A 28 -8.27 -25.87 -25.00
CA GLY A 28 -8.64 -25.25 -26.28
C GLY A 28 -10.08 -24.76 -26.38
N ALA A 29 -10.89 -24.85 -25.31
CA ALA A 29 -12.25 -24.30 -25.30
C ALA A 29 -12.27 -22.76 -25.25
N PHE A 30 -11.17 -22.13 -24.82
CA PHE A 30 -11.03 -20.69 -24.70
C PHE A 30 -9.75 -20.21 -25.41
N ASP A 31 -9.89 -19.27 -26.34
CA ASP A 31 -8.79 -18.72 -27.14
C ASP A 31 -8.03 -17.57 -26.47
N LEU A 32 -8.65 -16.91 -25.49
CA LEU A 32 -8.13 -15.70 -24.84
C LEU A 32 -8.61 -15.63 -23.39
N LEU A 33 -7.66 -15.45 -22.48
CA LEU A 33 -7.94 -15.02 -21.12
C LEU A 33 -7.84 -13.50 -21.02
N ILE A 34 -8.86 -12.85 -20.48
CA ILE A 34 -8.80 -11.43 -20.10
C ILE A 34 -8.86 -11.35 -18.58
N THR A 35 -7.87 -10.72 -17.96
CA THR A 35 -7.86 -10.49 -16.52
C THR A 35 -7.89 -9.00 -16.23
N ASP A 36 -8.85 -8.57 -15.40
CA ASP A 36 -8.90 -7.19 -14.90
C ASP A 36 -8.21 -7.09 -13.53
N GLU A 37 -7.76 -5.89 -13.17
CA GLU A 37 -7.00 -5.59 -11.94
C GLU A 37 -5.90 -6.61 -11.65
N SER A 38 -5.08 -6.90 -12.67
CA SER A 38 -4.13 -8.02 -12.68
C SER A 38 -3.10 -7.97 -11.55
N HIS A 39 -2.88 -6.80 -10.93
CA HIS A 39 -2.04 -6.63 -9.74
C HIS A 39 -2.54 -7.37 -8.49
N GLU A 40 -3.78 -7.88 -8.48
CA GLU A 40 -4.32 -8.75 -7.43
C GLU A 40 -3.74 -10.18 -7.51
N TYR A 41 -3.20 -10.59 -8.66
CA TYR A 41 -2.64 -11.94 -8.87
C TYR A 41 -1.13 -12.05 -8.55
N LYS A 42 -0.52 -10.99 -8.03
CA LYS A 42 0.93 -10.90 -7.77
C LYS A 42 1.43 -11.78 -6.61
N ALA A 43 0.56 -12.15 -5.68
CA ALA A 43 0.98 -12.86 -4.47
C ALA A 43 1.38 -14.30 -4.78
N ARG A 44 2.57 -14.71 -4.31
CA ARG A 44 3.16 -16.06 -4.52
C ARG A 44 2.12 -17.16 -4.33
N GLY A 45 1.61 -17.38 -3.13
CA GLY A 45 0.72 -18.52 -2.83
C GLY A 45 -0.77 -18.26 -2.94
N SER A 46 -1.22 -17.16 -3.56
CA SER A 46 -2.66 -16.84 -3.55
C SER A 46 -3.47 -17.75 -4.47
N ALA A 47 -4.59 -18.29 -3.98
CA ALA A 47 -5.48 -19.15 -4.77
C ALA A 47 -5.91 -18.48 -6.08
N GLN A 48 -6.24 -17.18 -6.04
CA GLN A 48 -6.58 -16.39 -7.22
C GLN A 48 -5.41 -16.27 -8.20
N GLY A 49 -4.18 -16.07 -7.72
CA GLY A 49 -2.99 -15.98 -8.57
C GLY A 49 -2.63 -17.32 -9.21
N ILE A 50 -2.85 -18.42 -8.50
CA ILE A 50 -2.64 -19.77 -9.05
C ILE A 50 -3.67 -20.06 -10.14
N ALA A 51 -4.96 -19.79 -9.87
CA ALA A 51 -6.03 -19.94 -10.84
C ALA A 51 -5.77 -19.11 -12.11
N ALA A 52 -5.35 -17.85 -11.98
CA ALA A 52 -5.01 -16.99 -13.10
C ALA A 52 -3.84 -17.56 -13.93
N GLY A 53 -2.78 -18.05 -13.28
CA GLY A 53 -1.65 -18.70 -13.98
C GLY A 53 -2.06 -19.97 -14.72
N THR A 54 -2.89 -20.82 -14.10
CA THR A 54 -3.43 -22.03 -14.75
C THR A 54 -4.25 -21.67 -15.99
N LEU A 55 -5.18 -20.72 -15.87
CA LEU A 55 -6.00 -20.28 -17.01
C LEU A 55 -5.18 -19.60 -18.10
N ALA A 56 -4.17 -18.81 -17.73
CA ALA A 56 -3.26 -18.16 -18.67
C ALA A 56 -2.53 -19.17 -19.55
N GLU A 57 -2.06 -20.26 -18.94
CA GLU A 57 -1.44 -21.37 -19.67
C GLU A 57 -2.44 -22.15 -20.52
N THR A 58 -3.65 -22.40 -20.01
CA THR A 58 -4.69 -23.12 -20.76
C THR A 58 -5.13 -22.37 -22.02
N CYS A 59 -5.30 -21.05 -21.93
CA CYS A 59 -5.75 -20.24 -23.06
C CYS A 59 -4.61 -19.93 -24.05
N GLY A 60 -3.36 -19.88 -23.57
CA GLY A 60 -2.17 -19.56 -24.37
C GLY A 60 -2.06 -18.09 -24.79
N ARG A 61 -3.18 -17.38 -24.94
CA ARG A 61 -3.23 -15.92 -25.15
C ARG A 61 -3.86 -15.25 -23.94
N THR A 62 -3.23 -14.17 -23.48
CA THR A 62 -3.64 -13.45 -22.29
C THR A 62 -3.62 -11.95 -22.54
N LEU A 63 -4.69 -11.26 -22.17
CA LEU A 63 -4.76 -9.80 -22.09
C LEU A 63 -4.93 -9.42 -20.62
N THR A 64 -3.88 -8.87 -20.01
CA THR A 64 -3.89 -8.42 -18.62
C THR A 64 -4.15 -6.93 -18.56
N LEU A 65 -5.18 -6.52 -17.81
CA LEU A 65 -5.55 -5.14 -17.55
C LEU A 65 -5.25 -4.81 -16.09
N THR A 66 -4.69 -3.63 -15.84
CA THR A 66 -4.46 -3.12 -14.47
C THR A 66 -4.31 -1.60 -14.52
N GLY A 67 -4.89 -0.89 -13.55
CA GLY A 67 -4.66 0.55 -13.40
C GLY A 67 -3.34 0.89 -12.70
N THR A 68 -2.69 -0.09 -12.07
CA THR A 68 -1.51 0.07 -11.23
C THR A 68 -0.67 -1.21 -11.31
N LEU A 69 0.40 -1.22 -12.11
CA LEU A 69 1.13 -2.45 -12.40
C LEU A 69 2.02 -2.88 -11.21
N MET A 70 2.61 -1.92 -10.50
CA MET A 70 3.64 -2.16 -9.50
C MET A 70 3.33 -1.49 -8.16
N GLY A 71 3.85 -2.07 -7.07
CA GLY A 71 3.69 -1.55 -5.71
C GLY A 71 4.94 -0.83 -5.16
N GLY A 72 5.89 -0.47 -6.04
CA GLY A 72 7.16 0.15 -5.67
C GLY A 72 8.33 -0.81 -5.39
N TYR A 73 8.13 -2.13 -5.52
CA TYR A 73 9.16 -3.16 -5.30
C TYR A 73 9.25 -4.10 -6.49
N ALA A 74 10.45 -4.60 -6.80
CA ALA A 74 10.67 -5.52 -7.92
C ALA A 74 9.98 -6.87 -7.69
N SER A 75 9.94 -7.35 -6.43
CA SER A 75 9.22 -8.57 -6.04
C SER A 75 7.74 -8.53 -6.40
N THR A 76 7.11 -7.35 -6.40
CA THR A 76 5.68 -7.22 -6.75
C THR A 76 5.39 -7.58 -8.21
N LEU A 77 6.38 -7.50 -9.10
CA LEU A 77 6.24 -7.88 -10.50
C LEU A 77 6.63 -9.32 -10.76
N PHE A 78 7.51 -9.92 -9.95
CA PHE A 78 8.10 -11.22 -10.25
C PHE A 78 7.05 -12.29 -10.52
N HIS A 79 6.19 -12.55 -9.53
CA HIS A 79 5.19 -13.59 -9.62
C HIS A 79 4.07 -13.25 -10.62
N LEU A 80 3.78 -11.97 -10.83
CA LEU A 80 2.84 -11.52 -11.84
C LEU A 80 3.37 -11.84 -13.24
N LEU A 81 4.59 -11.38 -13.56
CA LEU A 81 5.24 -11.63 -14.84
C LEU A 81 5.54 -13.11 -15.05
N TRP A 82 5.90 -13.86 -14.00
CA TRP A 82 6.07 -15.30 -14.10
C TRP A 82 4.79 -16.01 -14.55
N ARG A 83 3.60 -15.51 -14.18
CA ARG A 83 2.32 -16.13 -14.60
C ARG A 83 2.01 -15.86 -16.07
N PHE A 84 2.27 -14.63 -16.53
CA PHE A 84 1.79 -14.14 -17.81
C PHE A 84 2.87 -14.04 -18.90
N SER A 85 4.16 -14.04 -18.56
CA SER A 85 5.28 -13.99 -19.50
C SER A 85 5.99 -15.35 -19.62
N PRO A 86 5.88 -16.02 -20.78
CA PRO A 86 6.67 -17.22 -21.06
C PRO A 86 8.19 -17.00 -21.00
N GLU A 87 8.67 -15.80 -21.35
CA GLU A 87 10.08 -15.43 -21.31
C GLU A 87 10.62 -15.43 -19.88
N VAL A 88 9.90 -14.79 -18.95
CA VAL A 88 10.27 -14.77 -17.53
C VAL A 88 10.27 -16.18 -16.94
N ARG A 89 9.31 -17.04 -17.31
CA ARG A 89 9.32 -18.47 -16.90
C ARG A 89 10.48 -19.26 -17.46
N GLY A 90 10.97 -18.90 -18.65
CA GLY A 90 12.13 -19.54 -19.26
C GLY A 90 13.43 -19.18 -18.53
N GLU A 91 13.51 -17.98 -17.97
CA GLU A 91 14.72 -17.47 -17.31
C GLU A 91 14.75 -17.72 -15.79
N PHE A 92 13.58 -17.72 -15.15
CA PHE A 92 13.42 -17.81 -13.70
C PHE A 92 12.49 -18.96 -13.29
N ALA A 93 12.96 -19.79 -12.37
CA ALA A 93 12.11 -20.76 -11.70
C ALA A 93 11.12 -20.06 -10.77
N TYR A 94 10.02 -20.72 -10.41
CA TYR A 94 9.00 -20.11 -9.55
C TYR A 94 9.54 -19.60 -8.20
N GLY A 95 10.55 -20.27 -7.64
CA GLY A 95 11.19 -19.89 -6.37
C GLY A 95 12.28 -18.81 -6.50
N ASP A 96 12.59 -18.34 -7.70
CA ASP A 96 13.74 -17.45 -7.98
C ASP A 96 13.47 -15.97 -7.63
N GLU A 97 12.50 -15.66 -6.77
CA GLU A 97 12.17 -14.28 -6.38
C GLU A 97 13.40 -13.55 -5.85
N ALA A 98 14.24 -14.20 -5.03
CA ALA A 98 15.46 -13.60 -4.52
C ALA A 98 16.48 -13.26 -5.63
N ARG A 99 16.58 -14.09 -6.68
CA ARG A 99 17.44 -13.85 -7.84
C ARG A 99 16.89 -12.72 -8.70
N TRP A 100 15.58 -12.66 -8.87
CA TRP A 100 14.89 -11.54 -9.53
C TRP A 100 15.14 -10.22 -8.80
N VAL A 101 14.91 -10.19 -7.50
CA VAL A 101 15.14 -9.01 -6.64
C VAL A 101 16.60 -8.61 -6.65
N SER A 102 17.54 -9.56 -6.61
CA SER A 102 18.97 -9.26 -6.73
C SER A 102 19.36 -8.62 -8.06
N ARG A 103 18.58 -8.82 -9.12
CA ARG A 103 18.89 -8.30 -10.46
C ARG A 103 18.15 -6.99 -10.76
N TYR A 104 16.90 -6.89 -10.32
CA TYR A 104 16.00 -5.80 -10.70
C TYR A 104 15.53 -4.96 -9.52
N GLY A 105 15.69 -5.41 -8.28
CA GLY A 105 15.36 -4.64 -7.08
C GLY A 105 16.56 -3.92 -6.51
N ILE A 106 16.30 -3.04 -5.55
CA ILE A 106 17.33 -2.48 -4.68
C ILE A 106 17.43 -3.39 -3.45
N VAL A 107 18.64 -3.76 -3.08
CA VAL A 107 18.88 -4.75 -2.03
C VAL A 107 19.86 -4.20 -1.00
N GLU A 108 19.43 -4.18 0.26
CA GLU A 108 20.30 -3.89 1.39
C GLU A 108 20.81 -5.20 2.01
N ARG A 109 22.13 -5.26 2.21
CA ARG A 109 22.80 -6.41 2.82
C ARG A 109 23.22 -6.06 4.24
N ILE A 110 22.47 -6.59 5.22
CA ILE A 110 22.77 -6.41 6.64
C ILE A 110 23.68 -7.54 7.08
N THR A 111 24.92 -7.19 7.43
CA THR A 111 25.88 -8.15 8.00
C THR A 111 25.99 -7.89 9.49
N ARG A 112 25.49 -8.80 10.34
CA ARG A 112 25.77 -8.73 11.78
C ARG A 112 27.17 -9.28 12.02
N LYS A 113 28.02 -8.45 12.63
CA LYS A 113 29.31 -8.87 13.19
C LYS A 113 29.20 -8.75 14.71
N THR A 114 28.71 -9.77 15.40
CA THR A 114 28.65 -9.74 16.86
C THR A 114 29.11 -11.08 17.42
N GLY A 115 30.31 -11.08 18.04
CA GLY A 115 30.87 -12.25 18.73
C GLY A 115 31.42 -13.36 17.84
N ASP A 116 32.29 -14.20 18.41
CA ASP A 116 32.87 -15.40 17.76
C ASP A 116 31.80 -16.47 17.42
N ASP A 117 30.56 -16.33 17.92
CA ASP A 117 29.45 -17.30 17.74
C ASP A 117 28.67 -17.16 16.41
N ASP A 118 28.89 -16.11 15.62
CA ASP A 118 28.18 -15.85 14.35
C ASP A 118 28.96 -16.29 13.09
N VAL A 119 30.06 -17.05 13.26
CA VAL A 119 30.86 -17.60 12.16
C VAL A 119 30.19 -18.88 11.63
N ILE A 120 29.58 -18.81 10.45
CA ILE A 120 28.89 -19.95 9.81
C ILE A 120 29.90 -20.89 9.12
N ASP A 121 31.06 -20.36 8.72
CA ASP A 121 32.12 -21.14 8.07
C ASP A 121 33.50 -20.48 8.31
N GLU A 122 34.48 -21.27 8.76
CA GLU A 122 35.91 -20.94 8.71
C GLU A 122 36.55 -21.76 7.58
N GLY A 123 36.77 -21.11 6.44
CA GLY A 123 37.48 -21.74 5.33
C GLY A 123 38.90 -22.15 5.73
N ARG A 124 39.13 -23.46 5.84
CA ARG A 124 40.37 -24.08 6.37
C ARG A 124 41.68 -23.67 5.67
N SER A 125 41.60 -23.05 4.49
CA SER A 125 42.76 -22.51 3.76
C SER A 125 42.73 -20.98 3.51
N SER A 126 41.62 -20.27 3.77
CA SER A 126 41.49 -18.84 3.43
C SER A 126 41.34 -17.90 4.63
N ARG A 127 41.13 -18.43 5.85
CA ARG A 127 40.85 -17.66 7.09
C ARG A 127 39.69 -16.66 6.96
N ARG A 128 38.80 -16.83 5.97
CA ARG A 128 37.62 -15.98 5.77
C ARG A 128 36.52 -16.41 6.74
N ARG A 129 36.11 -15.51 7.64
CA ARG A 129 34.97 -15.71 8.54
C ARG A 129 33.68 -15.33 7.81
N GLY A 130 32.77 -16.30 7.64
CA GLY A 130 31.45 -16.08 7.05
C GLY A 130 30.45 -15.59 8.09
N TYR A 131 29.97 -14.36 7.96
CA TYR A 131 28.98 -13.78 8.87
C TYR A 131 27.56 -14.00 8.37
N ARG A 132 26.61 -14.19 9.31
CA ARG A 132 25.20 -14.29 9.00
C ARG A 132 24.69 -13.01 8.33
N THR A 133 24.47 -13.12 7.02
CA THR A 133 24.07 -12.01 6.17
C THR A 133 22.57 -12.09 5.91
N ARG A 134 21.83 -11.03 6.25
CA ARG A 134 20.41 -10.90 5.90
C ARG A 134 20.26 -9.93 4.74
N THR A 135 19.53 -10.35 3.72
CA THR A 135 19.23 -9.58 2.53
C THR A 135 17.79 -9.05 2.62
N VAL A 136 17.59 -7.75 2.42
CA VAL A 136 16.28 -7.10 2.47
C VAL A 136 16.09 -6.25 1.21
N GLU A 137 14.94 -6.41 0.55
CA GLU A 137 14.56 -5.58 -0.61
C GLU A 137 14.12 -4.18 -0.15
N LYS A 138 14.56 -3.15 -0.87
CA LYS A 138 14.19 -1.74 -0.69
C LYS A 138 13.21 -1.29 -1.78
N PRO A 139 12.37 -0.27 -1.52
CA PRO A 139 11.60 0.40 -2.56
C PRO A 139 12.53 0.91 -3.65
N GLY A 140 12.10 0.79 -4.89
CA GLY A 140 12.91 1.13 -6.05
C GLY A 140 13.25 -0.09 -6.88
N VAL A 141 13.32 0.15 -8.19
CA VAL A 141 13.45 -0.89 -9.19
C VAL A 141 14.41 -0.41 -10.27
N SER A 142 15.28 -1.30 -10.70
CA SER A 142 16.19 -1.06 -11.81
C SER A 142 15.40 -0.79 -13.09
N PRO A 143 15.76 0.23 -13.89
CA PRO A 143 15.15 0.45 -15.20
C PRO A 143 15.23 -0.76 -16.13
N ALA A 144 16.18 -1.68 -15.90
CA ALA A 144 16.28 -2.92 -16.67
C ALA A 144 15.02 -3.82 -16.57
N ILE A 145 14.18 -3.64 -15.55
CA ILE A 145 12.90 -4.37 -15.46
C ILE A 145 11.98 -4.03 -16.63
N LEU A 146 12.12 -2.82 -17.20
CA LEU A 146 11.31 -2.35 -18.33
C LEU A 146 11.48 -3.26 -19.54
N PHE A 147 12.63 -3.93 -19.72
CA PHE A 147 12.83 -4.86 -20.83
C PHE A 147 11.87 -6.07 -20.80
N HIS A 148 11.32 -6.43 -19.63
CA HIS A 148 10.28 -7.46 -19.53
C HIS A 148 8.87 -6.94 -19.87
N LEU A 149 8.69 -5.62 -19.83
CA LEU A 149 7.42 -4.93 -20.07
C LEU A 149 7.32 -4.40 -21.50
N ILE A 150 8.43 -3.90 -22.04
CA ILE A 150 8.56 -3.37 -23.40
C ILE A 150 8.24 -4.49 -24.41
N GLY A 151 7.34 -4.19 -25.35
CA GLY A 151 6.88 -5.14 -26.37
C GLY A 151 5.70 -6.03 -25.93
N ASN A 152 5.48 -6.17 -24.62
CA ASN A 152 4.38 -6.99 -24.06
C ASN A 152 3.28 -6.14 -23.39
N THR A 153 3.55 -4.85 -23.14
CA THR A 153 2.67 -3.95 -22.38
C THR A 153 2.40 -2.67 -23.17
N VAL A 154 1.14 -2.23 -23.18
CA VAL A 154 0.75 -0.91 -23.68
C VAL A 154 0.41 -0.05 -22.48
N PHE A 155 1.17 1.03 -22.27
CA PHE A 155 0.86 2.03 -21.26
C PHE A 155 -0.02 3.10 -21.90
N ILE A 156 -1.24 3.26 -21.39
CA ILE A 156 -2.20 4.27 -21.85
C ILE A 156 -2.50 5.18 -20.66
N ARG A 157 -2.28 6.49 -20.83
CA ARG A 157 -2.65 7.47 -19.82
C ARG A 157 -3.97 8.13 -20.16
N LEU A 158 -4.65 8.63 -19.14
CA LEU A 158 -5.90 9.35 -19.35
C LEU A 158 -5.67 10.64 -20.16
N THR A 159 -4.54 11.32 -19.95
CA THR A 159 -4.11 12.50 -20.70
C THR A 159 -3.82 12.23 -22.17
N ASP A 160 -3.44 10.99 -22.52
CA ASP A 160 -3.16 10.60 -23.91
C ASP A 160 -4.45 10.43 -24.72
N VAL A 161 -5.58 10.21 -24.03
CA VAL A 161 -6.88 9.87 -24.63
C VAL A 161 -7.91 10.98 -24.44
N ALA A 162 -7.77 11.81 -23.40
CA ALA A 162 -8.70 12.89 -23.07
C ALA A 162 -7.97 14.25 -23.08
N THR A 163 -8.24 15.04 -24.12
CA THR A 163 -7.63 16.36 -24.37
C THR A 163 -8.10 17.47 -23.42
N ASP A 164 -9.29 17.35 -22.84
CA ASP A 164 -9.92 18.40 -22.03
C ASP A 164 -10.05 18.04 -20.54
N LEU A 165 -9.11 17.25 -20.01
CA LEU A 165 -9.11 16.98 -18.57
C LEU A 165 -8.74 18.23 -17.77
N PRO A 166 -9.51 18.57 -16.73
CA PRO A 166 -9.15 19.67 -15.86
C PRO A 166 -7.93 19.29 -15.02
N GLU A 167 -7.28 20.30 -14.46
CA GLU A 167 -6.09 20.13 -13.65
C GLU A 167 -6.28 19.14 -12.48
N TYR A 168 -5.25 18.32 -12.22
CA TYR A 168 -5.19 17.41 -11.07
C TYR A 168 -3.99 17.80 -10.20
N ARG A 169 -4.24 18.10 -8.92
CA ARG A 169 -3.19 18.45 -7.95
C ARG A 169 -3.27 17.58 -6.71
N GLU A 170 -2.10 17.18 -6.22
CA GLU A 170 -1.94 16.52 -4.93
C GLU A 170 -1.14 17.41 -3.98
N GLU A 171 -1.56 17.50 -2.72
CA GLU A 171 -0.86 18.27 -1.69
C GLU A 171 -0.83 17.49 -0.37
N VAL A 172 0.26 17.65 0.39
CA VAL A 172 0.38 17.10 1.74
C VAL A 172 0.18 18.23 2.75
N ARG A 173 -0.78 18.05 3.68
CA ARG A 173 -1.03 18.98 4.77
C ARG A 173 -0.55 18.39 6.09
N LEU A 174 0.63 18.83 6.50
CA LEU A 174 1.22 18.48 7.78
C LEU A 174 0.68 19.38 8.91
N VAL A 175 -0.05 18.78 9.84
CA VAL A 175 -0.76 19.46 10.93
C VAL A 175 -0.03 19.26 12.26
N SER A 176 0.13 20.31 13.06
CA SER A 176 0.67 20.16 14.42
C SER A 176 -0.40 19.59 15.37
N MET A 177 -0.02 18.62 16.21
CA MET A 177 -0.93 18.14 17.28
C MET A 177 -1.21 19.26 18.28
N ALA A 178 -2.40 19.22 18.90
CA ALA A 178 -2.79 20.17 19.93
C ALA A 178 -1.81 20.09 21.10
N ARG A 179 -1.27 21.25 21.47
CA ARG A 179 -0.46 21.45 22.67
C ARG A 179 -1.36 22.14 23.70
N SER A 180 -1.15 21.79 24.97
CA SER A 180 -1.83 22.27 26.20
C SER A 180 -2.98 23.27 26.05
N ASP A 181 -4.13 22.97 26.66
CA ASP A 181 -5.20 23.94 26.89
C ASP A 181 -5.77 23.90 28.34
N GLY A 182 -5.03 23.37 29.32
CA GLY A 182 -5.46 23.27 30.73
C GLY A 182 -4.70 22.24 31.58
N ASP A 183 -5.21 21.92 32.78
CA ASP A 183 -4.69 20.88 33.68
C ASP A 183 -5.06 19.47 33.15
N GLY A 184 -4.20 18.90 32.31
CA GLY A 184 -4.36 17.55 31.77
C GLY A 184 -3.40 17.24 30.62
N PRO A 185 -3.33 15.98 30.18
CA PRO A 185 -2.50 15.60 29.04
C PRO A 185 -3.04 16.24 27.75
N SER A 186 -2.17 16.96 27.04
CA SER A 186 -2.45 17.42 25.68
C SER A 186 -2.37 16.26 24.67
N GLN A 187 -2.94 16.45 23.48
CA GLN A 187 -2.80 15.48 22.38
C GLN A 187 -1.33 15.17 22.10
N ALA A 188 -0.50 16.20 22.02
CA ALA A 188 0.92 16.04 21.74
C ALA A 188 1.67 15.32 22.86
N SER A 189 1.33 15.54 24.14
CA SER A 189 1.99 14.84 25.26
C SER A 189 1.51 13.39 25.36
N ALA A 190 0.20 13.15 25.28
CA ALA A 190 -0.35 11.79 25.34
C ALA A 190 0.20 10.88 24.22
N TYR A 191 0.36 11.43 23.00
CA TYR A 191 0.99 10.69 21.91
C TYR A 191 2.46 10.38 22.19
N ARG A 192 3.23 11.36 22.71
CA ARG A 192 4.64 11.14 23.04
C ARG A 192 4.80 10.08 24.12
N ASP A 193 4.04 10.18 25.20
CA ASP A 193 4.11 9.23 26.32
C ASP A 193 3.76 7.80 25.84
N LEU A 194 2.76 7.66 24.97
CA LEU A 194 2.43 6.39 24.32
C LEU A 194 3.58 5.89 23.42
N ALA A 195 4.12 6.76 22.58
CA ALA A 195 5.21 6.41 21.67
C ALA A 195 6.45 5.94 22.43
N ASP A 196 6.82 6.63 23.51
CA ASP A 196 7.97 6.31 24.34
C ASP A 196 7.78 4.97 25.07
N ALA A 197 6.59 4.74 25.65
CA ALA A 197 6.27 3.47 26.31
C ALA A 197 6.32 2.28 25.33
N LEU A 198 5.67 2.42 24.17
CA LEU A 198 5.65 1.35 23.16
C LEU A 198 7.03 1.16 22.53
N HIS A 199 7.80 2.22 22.32
CA HIS A 199 9.18 2.15 21.86
C HIS A 199 10.01 1.31 22.83
N ALA A 200 9.99 1.63 24.13
CA ALA A 200 10.72 0.88 25.14
C ALA A 200 10.32 -0.61 25.18
N ALA A 201 9.02 -0.91 25.10
CA ALA A 201 8.53 -2.27 25.08
C ALA A 201 8.97 -3.06 23.83
N VAL A 202 8.89 -2.45 22.64
CA VAL A 202 9.36 -3.05 21.39
C VAL A 202 10.87 -3.28 21.44
N MET A 203 11.63 -2.34 21.99
CA MET A 203 13.08 -2.45 22.15
C MET A 203 13.48 -3.63 23.02
N ALA A 204 12.85 -3.78 24.19
CA ALA A 204 13.06 -4.92 25.06
C ALA A 204 12.72 -6.24 24.36
N ALA A 205 11.61 -6.28 23.60
CA ALA A 205 11.22 -7.46 22.84
C ALA A 205 12.23 -7.81 21.73
N LEU A 206 12.74 -6.81 21.01
CA LEU A 206 13.72 -6.98 19.93
C LEU A 206 15.07 -7.43 20.46
N ALA A 207 15.51 -6.92 21.61
CA ALA A 207 16.70 -7.39 22.31
C ALA A 207 16.58 -8.89 22.68
N GLY A 208 15.37 -9.32 23.07
CA GLY A 208 15.03 -10.73 23.26
C GLY A 208 14.77 -11.52 21.97
N GLY A 209 15.04 -10.95 20.79
CA GLY A 209 14.86 -11.59 19.49
C GLY A 209 13.42 -11.67 18.98
N SER A 210 12.47 -11.05 19.68
CA SER A 210 11.04 -11.08 19.36
C SER A 210 10.57 -9.85 18.58
N ARG A 211 9.76 -10.07 17.53
CA ARG A 211 9.18 -9.03 16.67
C ARG A 211 7.68 -8.83 16.86
N ARG A 212 7.09 -9.55 17.82
CA ARG A 212 5.64 -9.68 18.00
C ARG A 212 4.94 -8.36 18.33
N LEU A 213 5.64 -7.39 18.92
CA LEU A 213 5.06 -6.11 19.34
C LEU A 213 5.02 -5.06 18.21
N LEU A 214 5.72 -5.27 17.09
CA LEU A 214 5.83 -4.28 16.02
C LEU A 214 4.47 -3.93 15.40
N GLY A 215 3.61 -4.93 15.18
CA GLY A 215 2.28 -4.68 14.64
C GLY A 215 1.41 -3.82 15.56
N ALA A 216 1.45 -4.10 16.87
CA ALA A 216 0.71 -3.35 17.88
C ALA A 216 1.23 -1.90 18.01
N TYR A 217 2.56 -1.73 18.00
CA TYR A 217 3.24 -0.43 17.97
C TYR A 217 2.76 0.44 16.80
N LEU A 218 2.80 -0.10 15.57
CA LEU A 218 2.35 0.62 14.39
C LEU A 218 0.89 1.03 14.47
N GLN A 219 0.02 0.07 14.77
CA GLN A 219 -1.42 0.30 14.77
C GLN A 219 -1.81 1.37 15.80
N ALA A 220 -1.20 1.34 16.99
CA ALA A 220 -1.46 2.33 18.03
C ALA A 220 -0.98 3.73 17.64
N LEU A 221 0.26 3.86 17.14
CA LEU A 221 0.85 5.17 16.82
C LEU A 221 0.32 5.79 15.51
N LEU A 222 -0.20 4.97 14.59
CA LEU A 222 -0.89 5.49 13.41
C LEU A 222 -2.31 5.95 13.73
N ALA A 223 -2.99 5.29 14.67
CA ALA A 223 -4.39 5.58 14.99
C ALA A 223 -4.57 6.65 16.07
N TYR A 224 -3.80 6.60 17.16
CA TYR A 224 -4.03 7.45 18.33
C TYR A 224 -4.06 8.95 18.04
N PRO A 225 -3.20 9.53 17.15
CA PRO A 225 -3.29 10.95 16.83
C PRO A 225 -4.69 11.37 16.35
N ASP A 226 -5.37 10.51 15.61
CA ASP A 226 -6.69 10.80 15.02
C ASP A 226 -7.81 10.40 15.96
N ALA A 227 -7.63 9.28 16.66
CA ALA A 227 -8.57 8.69 17.60
C ALA A 227 -8.34 9.13 19.05
N CYS A 228 -7.70 10.27 19.28
CA CYS A 228 -7.26 10.67 20.62
C CYS A 228 -8.38 10.81 21.66
N THR A 229 -9.64 10.97 21.22
CA THR A 229 -10.83 11.00 22.08
C THR A 229 -11.33 9.62 22.51
N LEU A 230 -10.86 8.54 21.88
CA LEU A 230 -11.18 7.16 22.26
C LEU A 230 -10.19 6.62 23.30
N GLY A 231 -9.00 7.22 23.40
CA GLY A 231 -7.89 6.63 24.13
C GLY A 231 -7.27 5.47 23.35
N GLU A 232 -6.21 4.89 23.90
CA GLU A 232 -5.57 3.71 23.32
C GLU A 232 -4.97 2.86 24.45
N GLU A 233 -5.19 1.56 24.43
CA GLU A 233 -4.54 0.62 25.33
C GLU A 233 -3.95 -0.53 24.51
N VAL A 234 -2.63 -0.68 24.59
CA VAL A 234 -1.92 -1.67 23.81
C VAL A 234 -1.56 -2.84 24.70
N ILE A 235 -2.20 -3.98 24.43
CA ILE A 235 -1.99 -5.22 25.18
C ILE A 235 -1.11 -6.15 24.36
N ASP A 236 -0.07 -6.65 25.03
CA ASP A 236 0.67 -7.80 24.57
C ASP A 236 -0.20 -9.06 24.66
N ARG A 237 -0.71 -9.53 23.52
CA ARG A 237 -1.57 -10.73 23.45
C ARG A 237 -0.94 -12.02 23.98
N SER A 238 0.39 -12.09 24.03
CA SER A 238 1.10 -13.29 24.51
C SER A 238 1.23 -13.34 26.02
N THR A 239 1.31 -12.20 26.69
CA THR A 239 1.49 -12.10 28.13
C THR A 239 0.26 -11.56 28.86
N GLY A 240 -0.67 -10.94 28.14
CA GLY A 240 -1.80 -10.19 28.68
C GLY A 240 -1.41 -8.84 29.30
N ALA A 241 -0.13 -8.45 29.25
CA ALA A 241 0.34 -7.21 29.86
C ALA A 241 0.03 -5.99 29.00
N VAL A 242 -0.36 -4.88 29.64
CA VAL A 242 -0.43 -3.57 29.00
C VAL A 242 0.99 -3.06 28.80
N ILE A 243 1.38 -2.79 27.55
CA ILE A 243 2.73 -2.32 27.18
C ILE A 243 2.78 -0.81 26.90
N GLY A 244 1.62 -0.18 26.77
CA GLY A 244 1.49 1.27 26.62
C GLY A 244 0.02 1.66 26.60
N SER A 245 -0.28 2.84 27.11
CA SER A 245 -1.64 3.38 27.13
C SER A 245 -1.62 4.89 26.98
N ALA A 246 -2.63 5.41 26.29
CA ALA A 246 -2.89 6.83 26.20
C ALA A 246 -4.34 7.11 26.61
N PRO A 247 -4.60 8.17 27.39
CA PRO A 247 -5.94 8.49 27.85
C PRO A 247 -6.82 8.95 26.69
N ALA A 248 -8.13 8.73 26.85
CA ALA A 248 -9.15 9.41 26.07
C ALA A 248 -9.16 10.90 26.41
N LEU A 249 -8.93 11.73 25.41
CA LEU A 249 -8.96 13.18 25.54
C LEU A 249 -10.40 13.72 25.35
N SER A 250 -10.60 14.99 25.67
CA SER A 250 -11.93 15.61 25.66
C SER A 250 -12.63 15.51 24.29
N ASP A 251 -13.80 14.87 24.26
CA ASP A 251 -14.65 14.81 23.06
C ASP A 251 -15.32 16.16 22.73
N GLY A 252 -15.37 17.08 23.71
CA GLY A 252 -16.06 18.37 23.62
C GLY A 252 -15.27 19.49 22.92
N ARG A 253 -14.10 19.18 22.36
CA ARG A 253 -13.29 20.13 21.59
C ARG A 253 -13.02 19.61 20.19
N LEU A 254 -12.64 20.54 19.32
CA LEU A 254 -12.16 20.26 17.98
C LEU A 254 -10.63 20.12 17.99
N TYR A 255 -10.11 19.08 17.35
CA TYR A 255 -8.66 18.83 17.22
C TYR A 255 -8.11 19.40 15.90
N PRO A 256 -6.79 19.67 15.81
CA PRO A 256 -6.24 20.43 14.69
C PRO A 256 -6.51 19.82 13.30
N LYS A 257 -6.42 18.50 13.14
CA LYS A 257 -6.69 17.85 11.86
C LYS A 257 -8.18 17.89 11.49
N GLU A 258 -9.06 17.80 12.49
CA GLU A 258 -10.51 17.95 12.32
C GLU A 258 -10.86 19.39 11.91
N GLN A 259 -10.23 20.39 12.53
CA GLN A 259 -10.36 21.79 12.14
C GLN A 259 -9.94 22.00 10.69
N GLN A 260 -8.79 21.46 10.29
CA GLN A 260 -8.32 21.57 8.91
C GLN A 260 -9.28 20.90 7.90
N LEU A 261 -9.91 19.79 8.28
CA LEU A 261 -10.93 19.13 7.46
C LEU A 261 -12.21 19.97 7.36
N VAL A 262 -12.66 20.55 8.48
CA VAL A 262 -13.81 21.46 8.51
C VAL A 262 -13.57 22.67 7.64
N ASP A 263 -12.42 23.33 7.79
CA ASP A 263 -12.04 24.52 7.02
C ASP A 263 -12.06 24.21 5.52
N LEU A 264 -11.42 23.10 5.12
CA LEU A 264 -11.44 22.62 3.74
C LEU A 264 -12.87 22.37 3.24
N ALA A 265 -13.69 21.62 3.97
CA ALA A 265 -15.03 21.27 3.53
C ALA A 265 -15.97 22.48 3.45
N VAL A 266 -15.82 23.45 4.36
CA VAL A 266 -16.57 24.71 4.33
C VAL A 266 -16.15 25.57 3.14
N GLU A 267 -14.85 25.73 2.91
CA GLU A 267 -14.32 26.46 1.75
C GLU A 267 -14.83 25.86 0.43
N GLU A 268 -14.73 24.53 0.30
CA GLU A 268 -15.19 23.80 -0.87
C GLU A 268 -16.70 23.98 -1.09
N ARG A 269 -17.52 23.88 -0.03
CA ARG A 269 -18.96 24.15 -0.11
C ARG A 269 -19.27 25.57 -0.59
N GLN A 270 -18.53 26.58 -0.11
CA GLN A 270 -18.70 27.98 -0.54
C GLN A 270 -18.41 28.15 -2.04
N GLN A 271 -17.49 27.35 -2.59
CA GLN A 271 -17.20 27.28 -4.02
C GLN A 271 -18.16 26.34 -4.79
N GLY A 272 -19.22 25.85 -4.14
CA GLY A 272 -20.15 24.88 -4.70
C GLY A 272 -19.51 23.52 -5.02
N ARG A 273 -18.37 23.19 -4.41
CA ARG A 273 -17.63 21.92 -4.52
C ARG A 273 -18.08 20.97 -3.41
N ARG A 274 -17.91 19.67 -3.64
CA ARG A 274 -18.16 18.60 -2.66
C ARG A 274 -16.84 17.93 -2.31
N THR A 275 -16.75 17.47 -1.07
CA THR A 275 -15.55 16.85 -0.54
C THR A 275 -15.78 15.37 -0.27
N LEU A 276 -14.94 14.52 -0.86
CA LEU A 276 -14.82 13.11 -0.51
C LEU A 276 -13.78 12.96 0.60
N VAL A 277 -14.10 12.25 1.68
CA VAL A 277 -13.17 12.07 2.80
C VAL A 277 -12.93 10.59 3.02
N TYR A 278 -11.66 10.21 2.92
CA TYR A 278 -11.21 8.85 3.20
C TYR A 278 -10.83 8.67 4.67
N VAL A 279 -11.39 7.62 5.25
CA VAL A 279 -11.17 7.16 6.63
C VAL A 279 -10.93 5.64 6.56
N THR A 280 -9.86 5.15 7.18
CA THR A 280 -9.38 3.76 7.06
C THR A 280 -9.64 2.93 8.31
N HIS A 281 -9.59 3.52 9.50
CA HIS A 281 -9.84 2.81 10.74
C HIS A 281 -11.32 2.47 10.90
N THR A 282 -11.58 1.24 11.32
CA THR A 282 -12.92 0.69 11.51
C THR A 282 -13.07 0.12 12.92
N GLU A 283 -14.28 -0.35 13.25
CA GLU A 283 -14.59 -1.01 14.52
C GLU A 283 -14.24 -0.16 15.75
N THR A 284 -13.28 -0.58 16.58
CA THR A 284 -12.91 0.07 17.84
C THR A 284 -12.25 1.44 17.65
N ARG A 285 -11.84 1.76 16.42
CA ARG A 285 -11.21 3.02 16.04
C ARG A 285 -11.98 3.75 14.94
N ASP A 286 -13.27 3.44 14.77
CA ASP A 286 -14.12 4.08 13.76
C ASP A 286 -14.35 5.57 14.10
N LEU A 287 -13.75 6.45 13.29
CA LEU A 287 -13.88 7.91 13.44
C LEU A 287 -15.08 8.50 12.69
N THR A 288 -15.79 7.71 11.88
CA THR A 288 -16.82 8.24 10.97
C THR A 288 -17.95 8.97 11.71
N ALA A 289 -18.36 8.48 12.89
CA ALA A 289 -19.39 9.12 13.69
C ALA A 289 -18.94 10.48 14.27
N ARG A 290 -17.69 10.56 14.75
CA ARG A 290 -17.12 11.81 15.28
C ARG A 290 -16.94 12.84 14.17
N LEU A 291 -16.36 12.43 13.04
CA LEU A 291 -16.19 13.31 11.88
C LEU A 291 -17.52 13.78 11.32
N GLU A 292 -18.53 12.92 11.24
CA GLU A 292 -19.89 13.32 10.86
C GLU A 292 -20.46 14.37 11.80
N ARG A 293 -20.34 14.18 13.12
CA ARG A 293 -20.79 15.15 14.13
C ARG A 293 -20.10 16.51 13.93
N VAL A 294 -18.77 16.52 13.90
CA VAL A 294 -17.95 17.73 13.73
C VAL A 294 -18.32 18.49 12.45
N LEU A 295 -18.44 17.80 11.32
CA LEU A 295 -18.78 18.42 10.04
C LEU A 295 -20.23 18.95 10.02
N ARG A 296 -21.18 18.24 10.66
CA ARG A 296 -22.56 18.69 10.79
C ARG A 296 -22.71 19.91 11.70
N GLU A 297 -21.94 19.97 12.79
CA GLU A 297 -21.87 21.14 13.68
C GLU A 297 -21.37 22.39 12.92
N ALA A 298 -20.48 22.21 11.93
CA ALA A 298 -20.06 23.25 10.99
C ALA A 298 -21.11 23.55 9.88
N GLY A 299 -22.30 22.95 9.94
CA GLY A 299 -23.42 23.20 9.04
C GLY A 299 -23.34 22.47 7.69
N LEU A 300 -22.51 21.44 7.55
CA LEU A 300 -22.38 20.64 6.32
C LEU A 300 -23.36 19.46 6.30
N ARG A 301 -23.85 19.11 5.11
CA ARG A 301 -24.63 17.89 4.88
C ARG A 301 -23.68 16.72 4.62
N VAL A 302 -23.61 15.79 5.57
CA VAL A 302 -22.68 14.66 5.53
C VAL A 302 -23.43 13.36 5.22
N ALA A 303 -22.83 12.50 4.41
CA ALA A 303 -23.25 11.11 4.23
C ALA A 303 -22.07 10.17 4.52
N ILE A 304 -22.37 8.97 5.03
CA ILE A 304 -21.37 7.92 5.28
C ILE A 304 -21.71 6.70 4.42
N LEU A 305 -20.73 6.23 3.65
CA LEU A 305 -20.85 4.98 2.90
C LEU A 305 -20.08 3.87 3.65
N LYS A 306 -20.81 2.92 4.23
CA LYS A 306 -20.25 1.74 4.92
C LYS A 306 -20.55 0.45 4.16
N ALA A 307 -19.62 -0.49 4.25
CA ALA A 307 -19.65 -1.76 3.51
C ALA A 307 -20.81 -2.69 3.95
N ASP A 308 -21.09 -2.69 5.24
CA ASP A 308 -22.15 -3.45 5.91
C ASP A 308 -23.56 -2.95 5.56
N THR A 309 -23.66 -1.68 5.18
CA THR A 309 -24.94 -0.99 4.97
C THR A 309 -25.33 -0.94 3.50
N VAL A 310 -24.36 -0.87 2.57
CA VAL A 310 -24.60 -0.70 1.13
C VAL A 310 -23.84 -1.77 0.32
N PRO A 311 -24.55 -2.75 -0.26
CA PRO A 311 -23.99 -3.75 -1.15
C PRO A 311 -23.28 -3.13 -2.37
N PRO A 312 -22.20 -3.74 -2.89
CA PRO A 312 -21.42 -3.21 -4.01
C PRO A 312 -22.24 -2.77 -5.24
N ASP A 313 -23.20 -3.59 -5.66
CA ASP A 313 -24.09 -3.37 -6.81
C ASP A 313 -25.01 -2.15 -6.67
N ARG A 314 -25.20 -1.65 -5.44
CA ARG A 314 -26.08 -0.49 -5.15
C ARG A 314 -25.31 0.78 -4.81
N ARG A 315 -23.98 0.74 -4.71
CA ARG A 315 -23.18 1.88 -4.24
C ARG A 315 -23.33 3.09 -5.14
N GLU A 316 -23.29 2.90 -6.45
CA GLU A 316 -23.41 3.98 -7.44
C GLU A 316 -24.74 4.71 -7.33
N GLU A 317 -25.86 3.96 -7.34
CA GLU A 317 -27.19 4.55 -7.22
C GLU A 317 -27.37 5.25 -5.86
N TRP A 318 -26.82 4.67 -4.80
CA TRP A 318 -26.85 5.25 -3.45
C TRP A 318 -26.11 6.59 -3.42
N VAL A 319 -24.90 6.66 -3.97
CA VAL A 319 -24.12 7.91 -4.04
C VAL A 319 -24.86 8.96 -4.86
N ALA A 320 -25.37 8.60 -6.04
CA ALA A 320 -26.14 9.50 -6.90
C ALA A 320 -27.39 10.07 -6.19
N ARG A 321 -28.03 9.27 -5.32
CA ARG A 321 -29.17 9.73 -4.51
C ARG A 321 -28.74 10.75 -3.44
N ARG A 322 -27.59 10.54 -2.80
CA ARG A 322 -27.03 11.50 -1.82
C ARG A 322 -26.61 12.80 -2.49
N VAL A 323 -26.01 12.72 -3.67
CA VAL A 323 -25.68 13.90 -4.50
C VAL A 323 -26.93 14.71 -4.83
N ARG A 324 -28.02 14.06 -5.28
CA ARG A 324 -29.31 14.71 -5.55
C ARG A 324 -29.96 15.33 -4.30
N ALA A 325 -29.79 14.69 -3.14
CA ALA A 325 -30.22 15.25 -1.85
C ALA A 325 -29.34 16.43 -1.39
N GLY A 326 -28.28 16.74 -2.14
CA GLY A 326 -27.37 17.85 -1.85
C GLY A 326 -26.31 17.51 -0.80
N VAL A 327 -25.79 16.29 -0.74
CA VAL A 327 -24.64 16.03 0.15
C VAL A 327 -23.49 17.00 -0.15
N ASP A 328 -22.85 17.51 0.89
CA ASP A 328 -21.67 18.38 0.81
C ASP A 328 -20.38 17.55 1.02
N VAL A 329 -20.43 16.60 1.96
CA VAL A 329 -19.31 15.72 2.31
C VAL A 329 -19.70 14.24 2.31
N LEU A 330 -18.90 13.39 1.66
CA LEU A 330 -19.04 11.94 1.70
C LEU A 330 -17.87 11.31 2.49
N LEU A 331 -18.15 10.70 3.63
CA LEU A 331 -17.19 9.89 4.38
C LEU A 331 -17.24 8.44 3.86
N VAL A 332 -16.09 7.87 3.52
CA VAL A 332 -16.03 6.50 2.99
C VAL A 332 -14.67 5.85 3.24
N HIS A 333 -14.66 4.53 3.36
CA HIS A 333 -13.41 3.77 3.33
C HIS A 333 -12.88 3.65 1.89
N PRO A 334 -11.61 3.98 1.59
CA PRO A 334 -11.08 4.04 0.22
C PRO A 334 -11.25 2.72 -0.54
N ARG A 335 -11.05 1.57 0.12
CA ARG A 335 -11.29 0.24 -0.49
C ARG A 335 -12.71 -0.02 -0.99
N LEU A 336 -13.73 0.73 -0.52
CA LEU A 336 -15.11 0.56 -1.01
C LEU A 336 -15.35 1.20 -2.37
N VAL A 337 -14.46 2.12 -2.75
CA VAL A 337 -14.55 2.90 -3.99
C VAL A 337 -13.32 2.72 -4.87
N GLN A 338 -12.32 1.94 -4.42
CA GLN A 338 -11.07 1.75 -5.16
C GLN A 338 -11.26 1.04 -6.49
N THR A 339 -12.38 0.30 -6.70
CA THR A 339 -12.75 -0.34 -7.98
C THR A 339 -14.16 0.05 -8.40
N GLY A 340 -14.38 0.16 -9.71
CA GLY A 340 -15.71 0.22 -10.35
C GLY A 340 -16.60 1.44 -10.09
N LEU A 341 -16.30 2.31 -9.12
CA LEU A 341 -17.15 3.46 -8.77
C LEU A 341 -16.51 4.78 -9.21
N ASP A 342 -17.19 5.58 -10.03
CA ASP A 342 -16.73 6.92 -10.40
C ASP A 342 -17.38 7.98 -9.50
N LEU A 343 -16.57 8.90 -8.97
CA LEU A 343 -16.95 9.88 -7.96
C LEU A 343 -16.77 11.33 -8.46
N ILE A 344 -17.11 11.56 -9.73
CA ILE A 344 -16.92 12.84 -10.45
C ILE A 344 -17.56 14.03 -9.71
N ASP A 345 -18.67 13.81 -9.00
CA ASP A 345 -19.37 14.83 -8.20
C ASP A 345 -18.56 15.39 -7.03
N PHE A 346 -17.46 14.74 -6.65
CA PHE A 346 -16.59 15.08 -5.53
C PHE A 346 -15.19 15.48 -6.03
N PRO A 347 -15.01 16.70 -6.58
CA PRO A 347 -13.74 17.12 -7.17
C PRO A 347 -12.63 17.35 -6.14
N THR A 348 -12.93 17.30 -4.84
CA THR A 348 -11.93 17.44 -3.78
C THR A 348 -11.93 16.19 -2.91
N ILE A 349 -10.75 15.59 -2.75
CA ILE A 349 -10.54 14.37 -1.99
C ILE A 349 -9.63 14.70 -0.80
N ALA A 350 -10.07 14.34 0.40
CA ALA A 350 -9.33 14.49 1.64
C ALA A 350 -9.02 13.11 2.21
N TRP A 351 -7.76 12.70 2.17
CA TRP A 351 -7.29 11.57 2.96
C TRP A 351 -7.11 12.02 4.40
N TYR A 352 -8.18 11.94 5.19
CA TYR A 352 -8.11 12.22 6.61
C TYR A 352 -7.24 11.17 7.28
N GLU A 353 -7.46 9.89 6.98
CA GLU A 353 -6.55 8.80 7.32
C GLU A 353 -5.95 8.24 6.03
N VAL A 354 -4.62 8.15 5.99
CA VAL A 354 -3.90 7.68 4.80
C VAL A 354 -3.78 6.16 4.83
N GLU A 355 -4.00 5.53 3.67
CA GLU A 355 -3.75 4.10 3.46
C GLU A 355 -2.28 3.88 3.02
N TYR A 356 -1.61 2.85 3.54
CA TYR A 356 -0.20 2.58 3.20
C TYR A 356 0.01 1.66 1.98
N SER A 357 -1.06 1.41 1.24
CA SER A 357 -1.07 0.66 -0.02
C SER A 357 -1.03 1.64 -1.19
N VAL A 358 0.08 1.63 -1.94
CA VAL A 358 0.26 2.39 -3.20
C VAL A 358 -0.91 2.16 -4.16
N TYR A 359 -1.37 0.92 -4.28
CA TYR A 359 -2.47 0.55 -5.18
C TYR A 359 -3.76 1.28 -4.79
N THR A 360 -4.16 1.17 -3.52
CA THR A 360 -5.37 1.80 -3.02
C THR A 360 -5.28 3.31 -3.11
N MET A 361 -4.13 3.92 -2.78
CA MET A 361 -3.94 5.36 -2.91
C MET A 361 -4.10 5.82 -4.36
N ARG A 362 -3.36 5.23 -5.31
CA ARG A 362 -3.43 5.62 -6.73
C ARG A 362 -4.84 5.43 -7.30
N GLN A 363 -5.46 4.30 -7.02
CA GLN A 363 -6.78 3.98 -7.54
C GLN A 363 -7.86 4.89 -6.94
N ALA A 364 -7.86 5.09 -5.63
CA ALA A 364 -8.89 5.86 -4.94
C ALA A 364 -8.73 7.38 -5.16
N SER A 365 -7.50 7.90 -5.25
CA SER A 365 -7.24 9.33 -5.54
C SER A 365 -7.64 9.73 -6.96
N ARG A 366 -7.64 8.79 -7.92
CA ARG A 366 -8.07 9.05 -9.31
C ARG A 366 -9.58 8.84 -9.55
N ARG A 367 -10.39 8.47 -8.55
CA ARG A 367 -11.84 8.18 -8.73
C ARG A 367 -12.68 9.41 -9.09
N SER A 368 -12.21 10.61 -8.73
CA SER A 368 -12.85 11.87 -9.10
C SER A 368 -12.30 12.47 -10.40
N TRP A 369 -11.16 11.97 -10.89
CA TRP A 369 -10.48 12.47 -12.10
C TRP A 369 -10.64 11.47 -13.24
N ARG A 370 -11.81 11.51 -13.88
CA ARG A 370 -12.27 10.61 -14.95
C ARG A 370 -12.81 11.40 -16.13
N ILE A 371 -13.00 10.73 -17.25
CA ILE A 371 -13.66 11.31 -18.44
C ILE A 371 -15.04 11.85 -18.01
N GLY A 372 -15.32 13.11 -18.34
CA GLY A 372 -16.52 13.81 -17.90
C GLY A 372 -16.33 14.74 -16.70
N GLN A 373 -15.18 14.70 -16.02
CA GLN A 373 -14.83 15.70 -15.02
C GLN A 373 -14.62 17.08 -15.66
N ARG A 374 -15.21 18.12 -15.06
CA ARG A 374 -15.18 19.50 -15.57
C ARG A 374 -14.55 20.49 -14.60
N ARG A 375 -14.19 20.05 -13.40
CA ARG A 375 -13.64 20.88 -12.34
C ARG A 375 -12.23 20.41 -11.99
N PRO A 376 -11.28 21.31 -11.69
CA PRO A 376 -9.96 20.94 -11.19
C PRO A 376 -10.09 20.01 -9.99
N VAL A 377 -9.38 18.89 -9.99
CA VAL A 377 -9.39 17.90 -8.92
C VAL A 377 -8.24 18.16 -7.96
N ARG A 378 -8.54 18.15 -6.65
CA ARG A 378 -7.55 18.31 -5.58
C ARG A 378 -7.55 17.10 -4.68
N VAL A 379 -6.38 16.58 -4.36
CA VAL A 379 -6.20 15.48 -3.41
C VAL A 379 -5.31 15.95 -2.27
N ILE A 380 -5.84 15.93 -1.06
CA ILE A 380 -5.17 16.43 0.14
C ILE A 380 -4.87 15.25 1.06
N TYR A 381 -3.59 15.03 1.39
CA TYR A 381 -3.16 14.04 2.37
C TYR A 381 -2.88 14.68 3.72
N PHE A 382 -3.67 14.34 4.74
CA PHE A 382 -3.47 14.86 6.09
C PHE A 382 -2.58 13.93 6.92
N ALA A 383 -1.61 14.50 7.62
CA ALA A 383 -0.82 13.79 8.62
C ALA A 383 -0.40 14.72 9.75
N TYR A 384 -0.29 14.19 10.97
CA TYR A 384 0.28 14.96 12.07
C TYR A 384 1.81 15.02 12.00
N ARG A 385 2.38 16.22 12.16
CA ARG A 385 3.82 16.48 12.27
C ARG A 385 4.42 15.72 13.46
N ALA A 386 5.66 15.28 13.29
CA ALA A 386 6.41 14.55 14.31
C ALA A 386 5.65 13.33 14.88
N THR A 387 4.89 12.64 14.02
CA THR A 387 4.23 11.38 14.34
C THR A 387 4.60 10.32 13.32
N LEU A 388 4.21 9.08 13.63
CA LEU A 388 4.40 7.97 12.72
C LEU A 388 3.60 8.12 11.42
N GLN A 389 2.50 8.89 11.41
CA GLN A 389 1.72 9.16 10.20
C GLN A 389 2.56 9.91 9.15
N ALA A 390 3.29 10.95 9.57
CA ALA A 390 4.15 11.72 8.65
C ALA A 390 5.30 10.88 8.10
N GLN A 391 5.93 10.06 8.95
CA GLN A 391 6.97 9.13 8.52
C GLN A 391 6.42 8.10 7.52
N ALA A 392 5.26 7.49 7.84
CA ALA A 392 4.67 6.48 6.98
C ALA A 392 4.20 7.04 5.62
N LEU A 393 3.70 8.28 5.59
CA LEU A 393 3.34 8.96 4.35
C LEU A 393 4.55 9.17 3.43
N LEU A 394 5.71 9.53 4.01
CA LEU A 394 6.98 9.67 3.27
C LEU A 394 7.40 8.34 2.62
N LEU A 395 7.34 7.23 3.36
CA LEU A 395 7.69 5.91 2.79
C LEU A 395 6.75 5.50 1.65
N VAL A 396 5.48 5.86 1.73
CA VAL A 396 4.52 5.57 0.66
C VAL A 396 4.76 6.45 -0.56
N ALA A 397 5.12 7.72 -0.37
CA ALA A 397 5.58 8.60 -1.45
C ALA A 397 6.74 7.97 -2.24
N HIS A 398 7.68 7.29 -1.58
CA HIS A 398 8.83 6.65 -2.25
C HIS A 398 8.39 5.49 -3.13
N LYS A 399 7.48 4.66 -2.58
CA LYS A 399 6.94 3.53 -3.34
C LYS A 399 6.10 4.01 -4.52
N LEU A 400 5.39 5.12 -4.36
CA LEU A 400 4.67 5.78 -5.45
C LEU A 400 5.64 6.25 -6.55
N GLN A 401 6.73 6.94 -6.21
CA GLN A 401 7.76 7.34 -7.20
C GLN A 401 8.29 6.15 -7.99
N ALA A 402 8.73 5.10 -7.29
CA ALA A 402 9.26 3.90 -7.92
C ALA A 402 8.22 3.24 -8.84
N SER A 403 6.94 3.21 -8.44
CA SER A 403 5.84 2.72 -9.26
C SER A 403 5.64 3.54 -10.53
N LEU A 404 5.69 4.87 -10.43
CA LEU A 404 5.44 5.78 -11.55
C LEU A 404 6.55 5.72 -12.59
N ILE A 405 7.81 5.63 -12.16
CA ILE A 405 8.97 5.52 -13.06
C ILE A 405 8.87 4.27 -13.95
N VAL A 406 8.42 3.13 -13.41
CA VAL A 406 8.24 1.89 -14.19
C VAL A 406 7.11 2.01 -15.22
N GLU A 407 6.12 2.86 -14.97
CA GLU A 407 5.03 3.16 -15.90
C GLU A 407 5.39 4.35 -16.83
N GLY A 408 6.63 4.84 -16.76
CA GLY A 408 7.14 5.96 -17.54
C GLY A 408 6.58 7.32 -17.12
N GLU A 409 5.89 7.42 -15.99
CA GLU A 409 5.43 8.67 -15.38
C GLU A 409 6.60 9.22 -14.52
N ILE A 410 7.37 10.16 -15.08
CA ILE A 410 8.32 10.97 -14.31
C ILE A 410 7.54 12.21 -13.87
N GLY A 411 7.06 12.22 -12.63
CA GLY A 411 6.23 13.30 -12.10
C GLY A 411 7.08 14.38 -11.43
N ASP A 412 6.99 15.62 -11.94
CA ASP A 412 7.61 16.82 -11.36
C ASP A 412 6.76 17.48 -10.23
N GLY A 413 5.80 16.75 -9.64
CA GLY A 413 4.98 17.27 -8.53
C GLY A 413 4.05 16.25 -7.88
N GLY A 414 3.59 16.54 -6.65
CA GLY A 414 2.63 15.73 -5.88
C GLY A 414 3.28 14.84 -4.80
N LEU A 415 2.50 13.91 -4.20
CA LEU A 415 2.99 13.05 -3.11
C LEU A 415 4.27 12.30 -3.49
N ALA A 416 4.38 11.88 -4.75
CA ALA A 416 5.57 11.26 -5.31
C ALA A 416 6.82 12.17 -5.19
N ALA A 417 6.76 13.45 -5.54
CA ALA A 417 7.93 14.34 -5.60
C ALA A 417 8.66 14.54 -4.25
N HIS A 418 8.03 14.18 -3.14
CA HIS A 418 8.59 14.34 -1.79
C HIS A 418 9.43 13.15 -1.32
N GLY A 419 9.81 12.24 -2.21
CA GLY A 419 10.40 10.97 -1.81
C GLY A 419 11.92 10.92 -1.71
N ALA A 420 12.48 10.95 -0.49
CA ALA A 420 13.88 10.63 -0.21
C ALA A 420 14.01 9.48 0.84
N GLU A 421 14.50 8.33 0.35
CA GLU A 421 14.99 7.10 1.02
C GLU A 421 14.08 6.24 1.96
N GLY A 422 13.90 4.96 1.57
CA GLY A 422 13.46 3.80 2.41
C GLY A 422 11.96 3.69 2.68
N ASP A 423 11.33 2.66 3.26
CA ASP A 423 11.37 1.18 3.21
C ASP A 423 9.99 0.66 3.72
N ASN A 424 9.84 -0.64 4.04
CA ASN A 424 8.62 -1.16 4.68
C ASN A 424 8.51 -0.68 6.14
N LEU A 425 7.53 0.19 6.44
CA LEU A 425 7.30 0.89 7.73
C LEU A 425 7.55 0.04 8.98
N THR A 426 7.11 -1.22 8.99
CA THR A 426 7.28 -2.12 10.14
C THR A 426 8.73 -2.53 10.36
N LEU A 427 9.46 -2.76 9.28
CA LEU A 427 10.81 -3.30 9.26
C LEU A 427 11.86 -2.19 9.39
N GLU A 428 11.48 -0.97 9.03
CA GLU A 428 12.29 0.23 9.19
C GLU A 428 12.21 0.78 10.60
N LEU A 429 11.01 0.91 11.16
CA LEU A 429 10.86 1.18 12.59
C LEU A 429 11.53 0.09 13.42
N ALA A 430 11.35 -1.20 13.12
CA ALA A 430 12.07 -2.26 13.83
C ALA A 430 13.60 -2.12 13.76
N ARG A 431 14.16 -1.46 12.74
CA ARG A 431 15.59 -1.19 12.60
C ARG A 431 16.04 0.08 13.30
N SER A 432 15.27 1.16 13.18
CA SER A 432 15.42 2.40 13.96
C SER A 432 15.32 2.14 15.46
N LEU A 433 14.46 1.19 15.84
CA LEU A 433 14.35 0.63 17.18
C LEU A 433 15.59 -0.25 17.44
N ALA A 434 15.77 -1.42 16.80
CA ALA A 434 16.80 -2.42 17.16
C ALA A 434 18.29 -2.02 17.02
N GLY A 435 18.64 -0.76 16.75
CA GLY A 435 20.01 -0.25 16.63
C GLY A 435 20.74 -0.13 17.97
N GLY A 436 20.83 -1.22 18.73
CA GLY A 436 21.71 -1.35 19.90
C GLY A 436 22.97 -2.12 19.54
N GLY A 437 24.05 -1.40 19.21
CA GLY A 437 25.38 -1.96 19.00
C GLY A 437 26.31 -0.97 18.33
N GLU A 438 27.03 -0.19 19.15
CA GLU A 438 28.11 0.76 18.81
C GLU A 438 27.94 1.49 17.46
N ALA A 439 26.89 2.30 17.37
CA ALA A 439 26.83 3.42 16.44
C ALA A 439 26.89 4.70 17.28
N ASP A 440 27.87 5.54 16.97
CA ASP A 440 28.15 6.84 17.57
C ASP A 440 26.86 7.57 17.98
N GLU A 441 26.74 7.98 19.25
CA GLU A 441 25.57 8.71 19.76
C GLU A 441 25.30 10.00 18.95
N GLU A 442 26.35 10.57 18.33
CA GLU A 442 26.25 11.69 17.39
C GLU A 442 25.56 11.35 16.06
N SER A 443 25.57 10.09 15.60
CA SER A 443 25.01 9.70 14.28
C SER A 443 23.50 9.47 14.28
N LEU A 444 22.90 9.13 15.42
CA LEU A 444 21.45 8.93 15.55
C LEU A 444 20.71 10.24 15.84
N GLU A 445 21.27 11.10 16.69
CA GLU A 445 20.83 12.49 16.78
C GLU A 445 21.03 13.21 15.44
N ALA A 446 22.12 12.93 14.71
CA ALA A 446 22.32 13.43 13.35
C ALA A 446 21.28 12.87 12.36
N LEU A 447 20.88 11.60 12.37
CA LEU A 447 19.84 11.08 11.47
C LEU A 447 18.44 11.67 11.75
N PHE A 448 18.10 11.92 13.02
CA PHE A 448 16.86 12.60 13.39
C PHE A 448 16.91 14.13 13.19
N ALA A 449 18.10 14.74 13.29
CA ALA A 449 18.35 16.13 12.91
C ALA A 449 18.42 16.30 11.39
N GLU A 450 18.92 15.31 10.66
CA GLU A 450 19.02 15.24 9.20
C GLU A 450 17.65 14.99 8.59
N ALA A 451 16.81 14.12 9.16
CA ALA A 451 15.40 14.02 8.74
C ALA A 451 14.60 15.33 8.99
N ARG A 452 15.00 16.14 9.98
CA ARG A 452 14.47 17.49 10.20
C ARG A 452 15.06 18.53 9.23
N LEU A 453 16.36 18.46 8.94
CA LEU A 453 17.06 19.32 7.98
C LEU A 453 16.69 18.98 6.52
N VAL A 454 16.37 17.73 6.19
CA VAL A 454 15.87 17.27 4.89
C VAL A 454 14.44 17.75 4.67
N ALA A 455 13.63 17.84 5.73
CA ALA A 455 12.33 18.50 5.67
C ALA A 455 12.45 20.02 5.42
N ASP A 456 13.50 20.66 5.95
CA ASP A 456 13.80 22.08 5.71
C ASP A 456 14.51 22.32 4.35
N ALA A 457 15.32 21.38 3.86
CA ALA A 457 16.04 21.47 2.58
C ALA A 457 15.15 21.10 1.37
N ALA A 458 14.17 20.20 1.57
CA ALA A 458 13.13 19.93 0.57
C ALA A 458 12.26 21.18 0.28
N GLN A 459 12.24 22.17 1.18
CA GLN A 459 11.58 23.46 1.01
C GLN A 459 12.32 24.36 0.01
N GLU A 460 13.66 24.29 -0.08
CA GLU A 460 14.48 25.15 -0.94
C GLU A 460 14.61 24.62 -2.39
N ALA A 461 14.55 23.29 -2.55
CA ALA A 461 14.66 22.63 -3.86
C ALA A 461 13.40 22.78 -4.74
N LEU A 462 12.23 23.04 -4.14
CA LEU A 462 10.95 23.19 -4.84
C LEU A 462 10.83 24.53 -5.61
N ASP A 463 11.70 25.50 -5.34
CA ASP A 463 11.65 26.84 -5.95
C ASP A 463 12.43 26.96 -7.27
N ALA A 464 13.11 25.90 -7.72
CA ALA A 464 14.06 26.01 -8.83
C ALA A 464 14.04 24.83 -9.82
N ARG A 465 13.22 24.95 -10.89
CA ARG A 465 13.62 24.87 -12.33
C ARG A 465 12.67 24.08 -13.25
N ASP A 466 12.36 24.72 -14.39
CA ASP A 466 11.87 24.19 -15.67
C ASP A 466 12.94 23.38 -16.43
N PHE A 467 12.57 22.43 -17.30
CA PHE A 467 13.09 22.27 -18.68
C PHE A 467 12.33 21.19 -19.51
N ALA A 468 12.31 21.37 -20.83
CA ALA A 468 11.50 20.66 -21.84
C ALA A 468 12.21 19.45 -22.54
N PRO A 469 11.48 18.52 -23.19
CA PRO A 469 12.04 17.28 -23.74
C PRO A 469 12.26 17.27 -25.27
N GLU A 470 13.19 16.42 -25.75
CA GLU A 470 13.44 16.09 -27.17
C GLU A 470 13.15 14.60 -27.47
N ALA A 471 12.79 14.30 -28.72
CA ALA A 471 12.14 13.06 -29.18
C ALA A 471 13.11 11.91 -29.59
N LEU A 472 12.61 10.67 -29.55
CA LEU A 472 13.29 9.45 -30.02
C LEU A 472 12.44 8.62 -31.02
N PRO A 473 13.07 7.77 -31.86
CA PRO A 473 12.50 7.26 -33.11
C PRO A 473 11.74 5.91 -32.99
N ALA A 474 10.97 5.61 -34.03
CA ALA A 474 10.10 4.43 -34.15
C ALA A 474 10.85 3.15 -34.57
N LEU A 475 10.36 1.99 -34.09
CA LEU A 475 10.79 0.65 -34.51
C LEU A 475 9.60 -0.20 -34.97
N VAL A 476 9.83 -0.96 -36.04
CA VAL A 476 8.86 -1.77 -36.78
C VAL A 476 9.08 -3.26 -36.49
N GLY A 477 7.99 -3.93 -36.09
CA GLY A 477 7.56 -5.27 -36.54
C GLY A 477 8.26 -6.54 -36.06
N ALA A 478 7.49 -7.48 -35.49
CA ALA A 478 7.63 -8.93 -35.73
C ALA A 478 6.38 -9.70 -35.29
N ASP A 479 5.67 -10.30 -36.25
CA ASP A 479 4.63 -11.31 -36.07
C ASP A 479 5.26 -12.70 -35.88
N ALA A 480 4.98 -13.37 -34.75
CA ALA A 480 5.06 -14.83 -34.65
C ALA A 480 4.19 -15.36 -33.50
N ARG A 481 3.24 -16.25 -33.81
CA ARG A 481 2.51 -17.03 -32.80
C ARG A 481 3.37 -18.22 -32.36
N PRO A 482 3.50 -18.52 -31.05
CA PRO A 482 4.15 -19.73 -30.61
C PRO A 482 3.23 -20.96 -30.77
N ALA A 483 3.85 -22.11 -31.04
CA ALA A 483 3.17 -23.38 -31.23
C ALA A 483 2.67 -24.00 -29.90
N PRO A 484 1.66 -24.89 -29.95
CA PRO A 484 1.14 -25.58 -28.77
C PRO A 484 2.21 -26.50 -28.16
N ARG A 485 2.25 -26.59 -26.82
CA ARG A 485 3.21 -27.44 -26.10
C ARG A 485 2.58 -28.78 -25.73
N ASP A 486 3.12 -29.87 -26.28
CA ASP A 486 2.85 -31.24 -25.81
C ASP A 486 3.54 -31.49 -24.46
N GLY A 487 2.88 -32.23 -23.56
CA GLY A 487 3.41 -32.55 -22.21
C GLY A 487 2.97 -31.59 -21.10
N TRP A 488 1.78 -31.00 -21.25
CA TRP A 488 1.25 -29.98 -20.34
C TRP A 488 0.89 -30.53 -18.95
N THR A 489 1.50 -29.95 -17.90
CA THR A 489 1.18 -30.18 -16.49
C THR A 489 0.61 -28.89 -15.89
N PRO A 490 -0.55 -28.88 -15.20
CA PRO A 490 -1.11 -27.67 -14.58
C PRO A 490 -0.11 -27.00 -13.62
N VAL A 491 -0.11 -25.67 -13.51
CA VAL A 491 0.79 -24.91 -12.61
C VAL A 491 0.72 -25.42 -11.17
N ALA A 492 -0.48 -25.71 -10.67
CA ALA A 492 -0.70 -26.26 -9.34
C ALA A 492 0.05 -27.59 -9.08
N ASP A 493 0.23 -28.40 -10.13
CA ASP A 493 0.89 -29.72 -10.06
C ASP A 493 2.42 -29.63 -10.30
N ARG A 494 2.98 -28.43 -10.53
CA ARG A 494 4.43 -28.21 -10.73
C ARG A 494 5.20 -27.85 -9.46
N PHE A 495 4.52 -27.65 -8.33
CA PHE A 495 5.14 -27.30 -7.05
C PHE A 495 5.54 -28.57 -6.28
N GLY A 496 6.67 -28.54 -5.55
CA GLY A 496 7.21 -29.70 -4.82
C GLY A 496 6.23 -30.30 -3.80
N SER A 497 6.50 -31.52 -3.31
CA SER A 497 5.55 -32.35 -2.55
C SER A 497 4.89 -31.66 -1.35
N ASP A 498 5.62 -30.81 -0.63
CA ASP A 498 5.09 -30.13 0.57
C ASP A 498 4.16 -28.94 0.22
N ASP A 499 4.48 -28.21 -0.86
CA ASP A 499 3.64 -27.11 -1.36
C ASP A 499 2.43 -27.65 -2.15
N GLY A 500 2.60 -28.75 -2.89
CA GLY A 500 1.56 -29.38 -3.70
C GLY A 500 0.46 -30.09 -2.89
N GLU A 501 0.77 -30.64 -1.72
CA GLU A 501 -0.24 -31.26 -0.84
C GLU A 501 -1.11 -30.22 -0.11
N GLN A 502 -0.53 -29.11 0.36
CA GLN A 502 -1.32 -28.01 0.94
C GLN A 502 -2.24 -27.36 -0.11
N MET A 503 -1.82 -27.32 -1.37
CA MET A 503 -2.56 -26.76 -2.50
C MET A 503 -3.71 -27.65 -3.00
N ARG A 504 -3.69 -28.97 -2.73
CA ARG A 504 -4.79 -29.89 -3.03
C ARG A 504 -5.86 -29.94 -1.94
N LEU A 505 -5.56 -29.38 -0.76
CA LEU A 505 -6.42 -29.39 0.43
C LEU A 505 -7.20 -28.07 0.65
N LEU A 506 -6.94 -27.04 -0.16
CA LEU A 506 -7.68 -25.78 -0.26
C LEU A 506 -8.52 -25.77 -1.54
#